data_AF-A0A536SYB1-F1
#
_entry.id   AF-A0A536SYB1-F1
#
_cell.length_a   1.000
_cell.length_b   1.000
_cell.length_c   1.000
_cell.angle_alpha   90.00
_cell.angle_beta   90.00
_cell.angle_gamma   90.00
#
_symmetry.space_group_name_H-M   'P 1'
#
loop_
_entity.id
_entity.type
_entity.pdbx_description
1 polymer ?
#
loop_
_entity_poly.entity_id
_entity_poly.type
_entity_poly.pdbx_seq_one_letter_code
_entity_poly.pdbx_strand_id
1 'polypeptide(L)'
;MSTLVLPPAQLLDREQGRLLTDDAAAQARLVSALRDAAIAGKVDRSVTVLETHISYVLLTGQFAYKIKKSVDLGFLDFRTLEARRFYCEEELRLNRRLAPEIYLEVVAITGSIDSPALGGEGTAIEYAVKMREFAQDALASHALANDRLSATHIDALAAQVAAFHSASARAPPDGSFGDPDAILPCALQIFWKLRPLLDDPTDIRDLDTLFDWTCDQHAAVRAAMAERRAHGFVRECHGDLHLGNIALVDDRPVIFDCIEFNEAFRWIDVMSEVAFTVMDLRDRGRPELAQRFLNAYVEITGDYAGLAVLRFYVVYRAMVRAMVARLRAMQVGTGDARNRLLADYHSYVELAKSHIQPPRPAIVITHGLSGCGKTTLSQPLLEMIGAVRIRTDVERKRIHRLPPTGRGIAGIDAGLYAPEATKRTYVRALALARTSAVAGYITIVDAAFLRRWQRQLFRELAAELDVSYFIVSFAAKESTLRERIKRRLADGNDTSDADLAVLEHQLRTQELLSADEYAEMVAYRRRAGTISWTGWRIRAAQSLQPAMKNPVSRATRPAPARATQSANEPGWNHAADARRVRRLRLSRRA
;
A
#
# COMPACT_ATOMS: atom_id res chain seq x y z
N MET A 1 -5.78 13.58 -10.17
CA MET A 1 -6.69 14.51 -9.49
C MET A 1 -6.32 14.38 -8.03
N SER A 2 -5.41 15.23 -7.56
CA SER A 2 -4.83 15.22 -6.22
C SER A 2 -5.95 15.17 -5.20
N THR A 3 -6.29 13.96 -4.79
CA THR A 3 -7.31 13.68 -3.80
C THR A 3 -6.54 13.36 -2.55
N LEU A 4 -6.02 14.40 -1.89
CA LEU A 4 -5.74 14.53 -0.45
C LEU A 4 -4.36 15.09 -0.13
N VAL A 5 -4.35 16.27 0.45
CA VAL A 5 -3.88 16.46 1.84
C VAL A 5 -4.81 17.48 2.50
N LEU A 6 -5.32 17.18 3.69
CA LEU A 6 -5.93 18.17 4.59
C LEU A 6 -5.09 18.30 5.87
N PRO A 7 -5.08 19.48 6.53
CA PRO A 7 -4.08 19.91 7.52
C PRO A 7 -3.98 19.05 8.80
N PRO A 8 -3.03 19.35 9.71
CA PRO A 8 -3.13 19.33 11.20
C PRO A 8 -4.06 20.44 11.76
N ALA A 9 -4.81 20.22 12.84
CA ALA A 9 -5.96 21.05 13.27
C ALA A 9 -5.58 22.12 14.30
N GLN A 10 -4.48 22.83 14.06
CA GLN A 10 -4.25 24.08 14.78
C GLN A 10 -4.93 25.28 14.10
N LEU A 11 -5.80 25.05 13.10
CA LEU A 11 -6.39 26.10 12.25
C LEU A 11 -7.92 26.06 12.14
N LEU A 12 -8.62 25.34 13.03
CA LEU A 12 -10.09 25.40 13.11
C LEU A 12 -10.60 26.39 14.16
N ASP A 13 -9.79 27.40 14.49
CA ASP A 13 -10.25 28.54 15.28
C ASP A 13 -9.73 29.84 14.65
N ARG A 14 -10.31 30.16 13.48
CA ARG A 14 -10.50 31.52 12.93
C ARG A 14 -11.31 31.41 11.65
N GLU A 15 -12.62 31.58 11.81
CA GLU A 15 -13.55 32.13 10.81
C GLU A 15 -13.70 31.33 9.50
N GLN A 16 -14.66 30.40 9.48
CA GLN A 16 -15.43 30.17 8.26
C GLN A 16 -16.12 31.49 7.88
N GLY A 17 -15.76 32.03 6.72
CA GLY A 17 -16.50 33.13 6.08
C GLY A 17 -15.89 34.51 6.28
N ARG A 18 -14.69 34.75 5.76
CA ARG A 18 -14.24 36.11 5.47
C ARG A 18 -13.44 36.15 4.17
N LEU A 19 -14.11 36.69 3.14
CA LEU A 19 -13.58 37.31 1.94
C LEU A 19 -12.68 36.41 1.07
N LEU A 20 -13.11 36.14 -0.17
CA LEU A 20 -12.15 35.96 -1.27
C LEU A 20 -11.15 37.11 -1.12
N THR A 21 -9.89 36.80 -0.80
CA THR A 21 -8.83 37.80 -0.92
C THR A 21 -8.86 38.32 -2.35
N ASP A 22 -8.53 39.59 -2.58
CA ASP A 22 -8.52 40.16 -3.94
C ASP A 22 -7.70 39.28 -4.91
N ASP A 23 -6.67 38.60 -4.40
CA ASP A 23 -5.86 37.59 -5.11
C ASP A 23 -6.64 36.35 -5.56
N ALA A 24 -7.52 35.79 -4.73
CA ALA A 24 -8.29 34.58 -5.09
C ALA A 24 -9.33 34.90 -6.19
N ALA A 25 -9.98 36.06 -6.09
CA ALA A 25 -10.89 36.55 -7.12
C ALA A 25 -10.14 36.89 -8.42
N ALA A 26 -8.95 37.49 -8.31
CA ALA A 26 -8.07 37.76 -9.44
C ALA A 26 -7.61 36.47 -10.14
N GLN A 27 -7.21 35.44 -9.39
CA GLN A 27 -6.84 34.15 -9.96
C GLN A 27 -8.01 33.46 -10.65
N ALA A 28 -9.21 33.48 -10.07
CA ALA A 28 -10.39 32.92 -10.71
C ALA A 28 -10.70 33.62 -12.05
N ARG A 29 -10.56 34.96 -12.11
CA ARG A 29 -10.68 35.72 -13.37
C ARG A 29 -9.60 35.32 -14.38
N LEU A 30 -8.34 35.22 -13.94
CA LEU A 30 -7.22 34.78 -14.78
C LEU A 30 -7.48 33.39 -15.39
N VAL A 31 -7.96 32.43 -14.59
CA VAL A 31 -8.26 31.08 -15.06
C VAL A 31 -9.45 31.08 -16.03
N SER A 32 -10.47 31.89 -15.79
CA SER A 32 -11.59 32.05 -16.74
C SER A 32 -11.11 32.63 -18.07
N ALA A 33 -10.28 33.68 -18.04
CA ALA A 33 -9.74 34.31 -19.25
C ALA A 33 -8.83 33.34 -20.02
N LEU A 34 -8.01 32.53 -19.32
CA LEU A 34 -7.22 31.46 -19.95
C LEU A 34 -8.10 30.39 -20.62
N ARG A 35 -9.21 30.00 -19.98
CA ARG A 35 -10.19 29.07 -20.58
C ARG A 35 -10.76 29.67 -21.86
N ASP A 36 -11.18 30.93 -21.82
CA ASP A 36 -11.83 31.58 -22.95
C ASP A 36 -10.84 31.78 -24.12
N ALA A 37 -9.58 32.15 -23.81
CA ALA A 37 -8.51 32.22 -24.81
C ALA A 37 -8.18 30.85 -25.43
N ALA A 38 -8.16 29.78 -24.63
CA ALA A 38 -7.93 28.43 -25.12
C ALA A 38 -9.07 27.92 -26.02
N ILE A 39 -10.32 28.32 -25.75
CA ILE A 39 -11.48 28.05 -26.60
C ILE A 39 -11.36 28.82 -27.93
N ALA A 40 -11.04 30.11 -27.87
CA ALA A 40 -10.90 30.95 -29.06
C ALA A 40 -9.83 30.43 -30.05
N GLY A 41 -8.77 29.77 -29.53
CA GLY A 41 -7.72 29.14 -30.33
C GLY A 41 -8.01 27.71 -30.81
N LYS A 42 -9.12 27.07 -30.38
CA LYS A 42 -9.43 25.66 -30.69
C LYS A 42 -10.92 25.49 -31.05
N VAL A 43 -11.23 25.61 -32.34
CA VAL A 43 -12.60 25.63 -32.90
C VAL A 43 -13.41 24.34 -32.60
N ASP A 44 -12.75 23.19 -32.34
CA ASP A 44 -13.42 21.87 -32.21
C ASP A 44 -13.19 21.11 -30.88
N ARG A 45 -12.68 21.75 -29.81
CA ARG A 45 -12.45 21.06 -28.51
C ARG A 45 -13.02 21.80 -27.31
N SER A 46 -13.75 21.08 -26.46
CA SER A 46 -14.22 21.61 -25.18
C SER A 46 -13.03 21.80 -24.23
N VAL A 47 -12.90 23.00 -23.68
CA VAL A 47 -11.94 23.30 -22.60
C VAL A 47 -12.68 23.17 -21.26
N THR A 48 -12.15 22.37 -20.34
CA THR A 48 -12.77 22.13 -19.02
C THR A 48 -11.83 22.60 -17.92
N VAL A 49 -12.37 23.30 -16.91
CA VAL A 49 -11.63 23.65 -15.70
C VAL A 49 -12.04 22.70 -14.60
N LEU A 50 -11.06 21.98 -14.05
CA LEU A 50 -11.23 21.22 -12.82
C LEU A 50 -10.65 22.02 -11.67
N GLU A 51 -11.33 22.00 -10.53
CA GLU A 51 -10.90 22.72 -9.34
C GLU A 51 -10.63 21.74 -8.20
N THR A 52 -9.46 21.86 -7.58
CA THR A 52 -9.08 21.14 -6.36
C THR A 52 -8.96 22.13 -5.20
N HIS A 53 -8.67 21.65 -4.00
CA HIS A 53 -8.46 22.51 -2.82
C HIS A 53 -7.29 23.48 -2.96
N ILE A 54 -6.30 23.15 -3.80
CA ILE A 54 -5.04 23.90 -3.90
C ILE A 54 -4.65 24.25 -5.34
N SER A 55 -5.46 23.89 -6.35
CA SER A 55 -5.13 24.14 -7.76
C SER A 55 -6.38 24.26 -8.64
N TYR A 56 -6.20 24.96 -9.76
CA TYR A 56 -7.04 24.85 -10.95
C TYR A 56 -6.32 23.98 -11.98
N VAL A 57 -7.05 23.16 -12.74
CA VAL A 57 -6.51 22.36 -13.84
C VAL A 57 -7.32 22.64 -15.11
N LEU A 58 -6.68 23.30 -16.06
CA LEU A 58 -7.27 23.61 -17.37
C LEU A 58 -6.98 22.47 -18.34
N LEU A 59 -8.02 21.73 -18.74
CA LEU A 59 -7.97 20.65 -19.72
C LEU A 59 -8.30 21.19 -21.11
N THR A 60 -7.45 20.92 -22.10
CA THR A 60 -7.53 21.49 -23.47
C THR A 60 -7.63 20.43 -24.56
N GLY A 61 -7.83 19.17 -24.18
CA GLY A 61 -7.90 17.97 -25.02
C GLY A 61 -6.54 17.46 -25.52
N GLN A 62 -5.44 18.16 -25.22
CA GLN A 62 -4.07 17.72 -25.55
C GLN A 62 -3.14 17.95 -24.37
N PHE A 63 -3.26 19.12 -23.75
CA PHE A 63 -2.49 19.50 -22.58
C PHE A 63 -3.42 19.86 -21.43
N ALA A 64 -2.97 19.54 -20.23
CA ALA A 64 -3.54 20.02 -18.98
C ALA A 64 -2.58 21.03 -18.36
N TYR A 65 -3.09 22.16 -17.86
CA TYR A 65 -2.30 23.19 -17.18
C TYR A 65 -2.76 23.30 -15.73
N LYS A 66 -1.90 22.90 -14.79
CA LYS A 66 -2.19 22.96 -13.35
C LYS A 66 -1.62 24.25 -12.76
N ILE A 67 -2.51 25.12 -12.31
CA ILE A 67 -2.21 26.43 -11.71
C ILE A 67 -2.47 26.33 -10.21
N LYS A 68 -1.52 26.75 -9.38
CA LYS A 68 -1.63 26.68 -7.92
C LYS A 68 -2.49 27.83 -7.41
N LYS A 69 -3.40 27.56 -6.48
CA LYS A 69 -4.22 28.59 -5.84
C LYS A 69 -3.39 29.43 -4.87
N SER A 70 -3.65 30.73 -4.81
CA SER A 70 -3.09 31.65 -3.81
C SER A 70 -3.78 31.42 -2.47
N VAL A 71 -3.29 30.45 -1.71
CA VAL A 71 -3.87 30.04 -0.42
C VAL A 71 -2.76 29.71 0.58
N ASP A 72 -3.06 29.90 1.86
CA ASP A 72 -2.31 29.34 2.99
C ASP A 72 -3.26 28.43 3.77
N LEU A 73 -2.90 27.15 3.84
CA LEU A 73 -3.67 26.12 4.56
C LEU A 73 -2.94 25.66 5.83
N GLY A 74 -1.84 26.33 6.21
CA GLY A 74 -1.00 26.07 7.39
C GLY A 74 -0.02 24.91 7.25
N PHE A 75 -0.33 23.92 6.42
CA PHE A 75 0.62 22.86 6.02
C PHE A 75 1.29 23.16 4.68
N LEU A 76 0.93 24.29 4.09
CA LEU A 76 1.18 24.69 2.72
C LEU A 76 0.95 26.21 2.63
N ASP A 77 1.90 26.94 2.04
CA ASP A 77 1.78 28.37 1.72
C ASP A 77 2.10 28.63 0.24
N PHE A 78 1.08 29.01 -0.53
CA PHE A 78 1.16 29.39 -1.94
C PHE A 78 0.79 30.87 -2.17
N ARG A 79 0.83 31.72 -1.13
CA ARG A 79 0.38 33.12 -1.26
C ARG A 79 1.24 33.92 -2.23
N THR A 80 2.55 33.74 -2.20
CA THR A 80 3.47 34.48 -3.09
C THR A 80 3.59 33.80 -4.45
N LEU A 81 3.83 34.61 -5.49
CA LEU A 81 4.07 34.11 -6.84
C LEU A 81 5.33 33.24 -6.89
N GLU A 82 6.37 33.62 -6.12
CA GLU A 82 7.63 32.87 -5.99
C GLU A 82 7.39 31.50 -5.37
N ALA A 83 6.53 31.39 -4.34
CA ALA A 83 6.17 30.10 -3.75
C ALA A 83 5.44 29.22 -4.77
N ARG A 84 4.48 29.78 -5.52
CA ARG A 84 3.77 29.03 -6.56
C ARG A 84 4.70 28.54 -7.67
N ARG A 85 5.65 29.38 -8.09
CA ARG A 85 6.70 28.97 -9.03
C ARG A 85 7.52 27.81 -8.48
N PHE A 86 8.06 27.95 -7.27
CA PHE A 86 8.86 26.92 -6.63
C PHE A 86 8.12 25.58 -6.55
N TYR A 87 6.86 25.58 -6.14
CA TYR A 87 6.09 24.34 -6.03
C TYR A 87 5.60 23.79 -7.38
N CYS A 88 5.47 24.61 -8.42
CA CYS A 88 5.33 24.11 -9.80
C CYS A 88 6.59 23.38 -10.26
N GLU A 89 7.78 23.92 -9.95
CA GLU A 89 9.06 23.30 -10.26
C GLU A 89 9.27 21.99 -9.47
N GLU A 90 8.90 21.97 -8.18
CA GLU A 90 8.94 20.75 -7.35
C GLU A 90 7.95 19.69 -7.82
N GLU A 91 6.72 20.08 -8.21
CA GLU A 91 5.77 19.13 -8.79
C GLU A 91 6.33 18.49 -10.07
N LEU A 92 6.93 19.30 -10.95
CA LEU A 92 7.58 18.81 -12.16
C LEU A 92 8.74 17.86 -11.83
N ARG A 93 9.64 18.25 -10.92
CA ARG A 93 10.80 17.45 -10.49
C ARG A 93 10.36 16.10 -9.94
N LEU A 94 9.40 16.10 -9.02
CA LEU A 94 8.96 14.92 -8.30
C LEU A 94 8.19 13.95 -9.20
N ASN A 95 7.31 14.46 -10.06
CA ASN A 95 6.46 13.60 -10.88
C ASN A 95 7.16 13.07 -12.13
N ARG A 96 8.18 13.75 -12.68
CA ARG A 96 8.98 13.20 -13.79
C ARG A 96 9.73 11.91 -13.44
N ARG A 97 9.88 11.59 -12.15
CA ARG A 97 10.44 10.30 -11.69
C ARG A 97 9.56 9.10 -12.07
N LEU A 98 8.24 9.30 -12.19
CA LEU A 98 7.26 8.25 -12.40
C LEU A 98 6.40 8.43 -13.67
N ALA A 99 6.25 9.68 -14.12
CA ALA A 99 5.47 10.05 -15.30
C ALA A 99 6.15 11.15 -16.15
N PRO A 100 7.39 10.92 -16.64
CA PRO A 100 8.11 11.91 -17.45
C PRO A 100 7.39 12.28 -18.76
N GLU A 101 6.55 11.38 -19.26
CA GLU A 101 5.70 11.53 -20.45
C GLU A 101 4.47 12.42 -20.20
N ILE A 102 4.04 12.53 -18.94
CA ILE A 102 2.90 13.36 -18.53
C ILE A 102 3.39 14.75 -18.14
N TYR A 103 4.45 14.88 -17.36
CA TYR A 103 4.92 16.16 -16.84
C TYR A 103 5.99 16.78 -17.72
N LEU A 104 5.64 17.83 -18.47
CA LEU A 104 6.45 18.34 -19.58
C LEU A 104 7.36 19.49 -19.14
N GLU A 105 6.78 20.55 -18.59
CA GLU A 105 7.50 21.78 -18.24
C GLU A 105 6.67 22.65 -17.28
N VAL A 106 7.33 23.63 -16.65
CA VAL A 106 6.66 24.76 -15.97
C VAL A 106 6.60 25.91 -16.96
N VAL A 107 5.40 26.43 -17.21
CA VAL A 107 5.18 27.57 -18.11
C VAL A 107 4.83 28.83 -17.32
N ALA A 108 5.39 29.96 -17.72
CA ALA A 108 4.94 31.26 -17.24
C ALA A 108 3.59 31.61 -17.88
N ILE A 109 2.74 32.28 -17.12
CA ILE A 109 1.55 32.97 -17.62
C ILE A 109 1.89 34.46 -17.57
N THR A 110 1.87 35.12 -18.73
CA THR A 110 2.19 36.54 -18.87
C THR A 110 0.98 37.33 -19.38
N GLY A 111 1.14 38.64 -19.59
CA GLY A 111 0.05 39.53 -20.00
C GLY A 111 -0.67 40.15 -18.80
N SER A 112 -1.98 40.34 -18.91
CA SER A 112 -2.83 40.83 -17.82
C SER A 112 -3.78 39.74 -17.33
N ILE A 113 -4.41 39.95 -16.17
CA ILE A 113 -5.43 39.02 -15.63
C ILE A 113 -6.58 38.81 -16.63
N ASP A 114 -6.97 39.87 -17.35
CA ASP A 114 -8.10 39.84 -18.28
C ASP A 114 -7.71 39.36 -19.69
N SER A 115 -6.42 39.36 -20.02
CA SER A 115 -5.88 38.84 -21.28
C SER A 115 -4.56 38.08 -21.04
N PRO A 116 -4.63 36.91 -20.37
CA PRO A 116 -3.45 36.14 -20.03
C PRO A 116 -2.98 35.28 -21.21
N ALA A 117 -1.66 35.08 -21.32
CA ALA A 117 -1.03 34.24 -22.34
C ALA A 117 -0.16 33.15 -21.71
N LEU A 118 -0.33 31.90 -22.15
CA LEU A 118 0.51 30.77 -21.74
C LEU A 118 1.84 30.80 -22.51
N GLY A 119 2.96 30.87 -21.78
CA GLY A 119 4.30 30.90 -22.36
C GLY A 119 4.59 32.17 -23.18
N GLY A 120 3.89 33.28 -22.91
CA GLY A 120 4.14 34.55 -23.57
C GLY A 120 5.44 35.22 -23.10
N GLU A 121 5.89 36.25 -23.83
CA GLU A 121 7.02 37.09 -23.43
C GLU A 121 6.60 38.06 -22.30
N GLY A 122 7.58 38.55 -21.53
CA GLY A 122 7.38 39.54 -20.47
C GLY A 122 7.33 38.98 -19.04
N THR A 123 6.88 39.80 -18.09
CA THR A 123 6.82 39.45 -16.67
C THR A 123 5.71 38.43 -16.41
N ALA A 124 6.07 37.33 -15.72
CA ALA A 124 5.09 36.34 -15.29
C ALA A 124 4.15 36.94 -14.23
N ILE A 125 2.85 36.77 -14.44
CA ILE A 125 1.79 37.08 -13.48
C ILE A 125 1.31 35.82 -12.74
N GLU A 126 1.56 34.64 -13.30
CA GLU A 126 1.29 33.33 -12.70
C GLU A 126 2.17 32.24 -13.34
N TYR A 127 2.19 31.03 -12.77
CA TYR A 127 2.83 29.85 -13.35
C TYR A 127 1.88 28.65 -13.43
N ALA A 128 2.12 27.78 -14.41
CA ALA A 128 1.40 26.50 -14.53
C ALA A 128 2.36 25.35 -14.80
N VAL A 129 2.05 24.17 -14.25
CA VAL A 129 2.66 22.92 -14.70
C VAL A 129 1.93 22.45 -15.96
N LYS A 130 2.63 22.39 -17.08
CA LYS A 130 2.10 21.87 -18.35
C LYS A 130 2.28 20.36 -18.40
N MET A 131 1.17 19.68 -18.62
CA MET A 131 1.09 18.23 -18.62
C MET A 131 0.45 17.72 -19.90
N ARG A 132 0.79 16.50 -20.34
CA ARG A 132 0.00 15.77 -21.34
C ARG A 132 -1.33 15.36 -20.70
N GLU A 133 -2.43 15.74 -21.33
CA GLU A 133 -3.76 15.37 -20.86
C GLU A 133 -4.03 13.89 -21.15
N PHE A 134 -4.74 13.22 -20.25
CA PHE A 134 -5.29 11.89 -20.46
C PHE A 134 -6.78 11.88 -20.07
N ALA A 135 -7.52 10.95 -20.67
CA ALA A 135 -8.96 10.82 -20.43
C ALA A 135 -9.26 10.56 -18.95
N GLN A 136 -10.26 11.22 -18.37
CA GLN A 136 -10.58 11.05 -16.95
C GLN A 136 -11.03 9.62 -16.59
N ASP A 137 -11.62 8.89 -17.55
CA ASP A 137 -11.93 7.48 -17.39
C ASP A 137 -10.67 6.60 -17.30
N ALA A 138 -9.50 7.10 -17.69
CA ALA A 138 -8.25 6.38 -17.52
C ALA A 138 -7.78 6.29 -16.06
N LEU A 139 -8.29 7.12 -15.14
CA LEU A 139 -7.97 7.01 -13.71
C LEU A 139 -8.21 5.58 -13.22
N ALA A 140 -7.26 5.00 -12.49
CA ALA A 140 -7.34 3.60 -12.06
C ALA A 140 -8.56 3.35 -11.16
N SER A 141 -9.01 4.36 -10.41
CA SER A 141 -10.27 4.35 -9.67
C SER A 141 -11.49 4.14 -10.58
N HIS A 142 -11.55 4.82 -11.73
CA HIS A 142 -12.62 4.68 -12.73
C HIS A 142 -12.46 3.41 -13.57
N ALA A 143 -11.23 3.07 -13.96
CA ALA A 143 -10.95 1.82 -14.65
C ALA A 143 -11.34 0.62 -13.79
N LEU A 144 -11.13 0.67 -12.47
CA LEU A 144 -11.56 -0.35 -11.54
C LEU A 144 -13.09 -0.46 -11.47
N ALA A 145 -13.78 0.67 -11.33
CA ALA A 145 -15.25 0.70 -11.28
C ALA A 145 -15.91 0.19 -12.59
N ASN A 146 -15.17 0.20 -13.70
CA ASN A 146 -15.61 -0.28 -15.01
C ASN A 146 -14.93 -1.60 -15.44
N ASP A 147 -14.36 -2.37 -14.49
CA ASP A 147 -13.71 -3.67 -14.72
C ASP A 147 -12.56 -3.68 -15.75
N ARG A 148 -11.93 -2.53 -16.01
CA ARG A 148 -10.76 -2.36 -16.89
C ARG A 148 -9.41 -2.48 -16.17
N LEU A 149 -9.39 -2.43 -14.85
CA LEU A 149 -8.15 -2.64 -14.08
C LEU A 149 -7.91 -4.16 -13.89
N SER A 150 -7.00 -4.70 -14.69
CA SER A 150 -6.69 -6.12 -14.75
C SER A 150 -5.60 -6.53 -13.77
N ALA A 151 -5.42 -7.83 -13.60
CA ALA A 151 -4.37 -8.39 -12.76
C ALA A 151 -2.96 -8.11 -13.32
N THR A 152 -2.80 -8.01 -14.64
CA THR A 152 -1.53 -7.63 -15.29
C THR A 152 -1.19 -6.16 -15.05
N HIS A 153 -2.20 -5.27 -14.98
CA HIS A 153 -1.98 -3.87 -14.58
C HIS A 153 -1.46 -3.79 -13.14
N ILE A 154 -1.99 -4.62 -12.23
CA ILE A 154 -1.53 -4.66 -10.83
C ILE A 154 -0.09 -5.19 -10.72
N ASP A 155 0.28 -6.21 -11.49
CA ASP A 155 1.66 -6.71 -11.50
C ASP A 155 2.64 -5.65 -12.00
N ALA A 156 2.26 -4.95 -13.08
CA ALA A 156 3.06 -3.86 -13.66
C ALA A 156 3.21 -2.69 -12.67
N LEU A 157 2.14 -2.33 -11.97
CA LEU A 157 2.17 -1.31 -10.93
C LEU A 157 3.10 -1.71 -9.78
N ALA A 158 2.99 -2.94 -9.27
CA ALA A 158 3.87 -3.42 -8.20
C ALA A 158 5.36 -3.41 -8.61
N ALA A 159 5.66 -3.79 -9.85
CA ALA A 159 7.01 -3.73 -10.39
C ALA A 159 7.53 -2.28 -10.53
N GLN A 160 6.70 -1.35 -11.01
CA GLN A 160 7.04 0.06 -11.10
C GLN A 160 7.32 0.66 -9.71
N VAL A 161 6.47 0.38 -8.72
CA VAL A 161 6.62 0.85 -7.34
C VAL A 161 7.88 0.26 -6.69
N ALA A 162 8.15 -1.03 -6.87
CA ALA A 162 9.36 -1.67 -6.36
C ALA A 162 10.64 -1.08 -6.97
N ALA A 163 10.65 -0.81 -8.27
CA ALA A 163 11.76 -0.16 -8.96
C ALA A 163 11.95 1.29 -8.49
N PHE A 164 10.86 2.05 -8.39
CA PHE A 164 10.85 3.41 -7.89
C PHE A 164 11.39 3.48 -6.47
N HIS A 165 10.83 2.72 -5.54
CA HIS A 165 11.31 2.65 -4.16
C HIS A 165 12.79 2.29 -4.10
N SER A 166 13.25 1.33 -4.90
CA SER A 166 14.66 0.92 -4.91
C SER A 166 15.61 2.02 -5.39
N ALA A 167 15.18 2.84 -6.36
CA ALA A 167 15.95 3.93 -6.93
C ALA A 167 15.84 5.26 -6.13
N SER A 168 14.76 5.45 -5.37
CA SER A 168 14.54 6.68 -4.60
C SER A 168 15.57 6.86 -3.49
N ALA A 169 15.91 8.13 -3.24
CA ALA A 169 16.83 8.54 -2.19
C ALA A 169 16.37 8.03 -0.82
N ARG A 170 17.35 7.60 -0.01
CA ARG A 170 17.12 7.21 1.39
C ARG A 170 17.13 8.45 2.26
N ALA A 171 16.28 8.46 3.28
CA ALA A 171 16.26 9.57 4.22
C ALA A 171 17.64 9.75 4.87
N PRO A 172 18.09 11.00 5.09
CA PRO A 172 19.33 11.26 5.80
C PRO A 172 19.31 10.58 7.19
N PRO A 173 20.41 9.93 7.62
CA PRO A 173 20.43 9.20 8.90
C PRO A 173 20.13 10.11 10.10
N ASP A 174 20.59 11.36 10.04
CA ASP A 174 20.45 12.35 11.11
C ASP A 174 19.17 13.20 10.99
N GLY A 175 18.35 12.97 9.96
CA GLY A 175 17.09 13.68 9.73
C GLY A 175 15.94 13.11 10.55
N SER A 176 14.85 13.88 10.74
CA SER A 176 13.66 13.45 11.51
C SER A 176 12.68 12.56 10.73
N PHE A 177 12.91 12.33 9.44
CA PHE A 177 11.99 11.58 8.60
C PHE A 177 11.88 10.11 9.00
N GLY A 178 10.64 9.61 9.03
CA GLY A 178 10.32 8.25 9.42
C GLY A 178 10.66 7.91 10.87
N ASP A 179 10.86 8.92 11.73
CA ASP A 179 11.02 8.69 13.16
C ASP A 179 9.74 8.06 13.74
N PRO A 180 9.81 6.87 14.36
CA PRO A 180 8.65 6.25 14.98
C PRO A 180 7.93 7.17 15.97
N ASP A 181 8.65 8.00 16.72
CA ASP A 181 8.05 8.90 17.71
C ASP A 181 7.39 10.13 17.09
N ALA A 182 7.72 10.46 15.84
CA ALA A 182 7.02 11.47 15.05
C ALA A 182 5.77 10.90 14.33
N ILE A 183 5.80 9.60 13.96
CA ILE A 183 4.68 8.94 13.26
C ILE A 183 3.42 8.86 14.13
N LEU A 184 3.54 8.53 15.42
CA LEU A 184 2.36 8.38 16.29
C LEU A 184 1.58 9.70 16.44
N PRO A 185 2.17 10.85 16.80
CA PRO A 185 1.46 12.12 16.81
C PRO A 185 0.74 12.44 15.50
N CYS A 186 1.37 12.19 14.34
CA CYS A 186 0.72 12.37 13.04
C CYS A 186 -0.51 11.48 12.87
N ALA A 187 -0.46 10.22 13.33
CA ALA A 187 -1.62 9.33 13.34
C ALA A 187 -2.71 9.81 14.32
N LEU A 188 -2.33 10.23 15.54
CA LEU A 188 -3.28 10.64 16.57
C LEU A 188 -4.01 11.97 16.25
N GLN A 189 -3.37 12.86 15.49
CA GLN A 189 -4.00 14.09 15.02
C GLN A 189 -5.28 13.85 14.23
N ILE A 190 -5.40 12.72 13.52
CA ILE A 190 -6.61 12.35 12.79
C ILE A 190 -7.80 12.20 13.74
N PHE A 191 -7.60 11.52 14.86
CA PHE A 191 -8.65 11.26 15.83
C PHE A 191 -9.10 12.54 16.52
N TRP A 192 -8.15 13.42 16.87
CA TRP A 192 -8.47 14.73 17.44
C TRP A 192 -9.25 15.63 16.49
N LYS A 193 -9.04 15.48 15.18
CA LYS A 193 -9.79 16.17 14.13
C LYS A 193 -11.18 15.64 13.92
N LEU A 194 -11.31 14.32 13.92
CA LEU A 194 -12.58 13.65 13.68
C LEU A 194 -13.52 13.80 14.88
N ARG A 195 -13.02 13.67 16.11
CA ARG A 195 -13.86 13.60 17.30
C ARG A 195 -14.86 14.76 17.46
N PRO A 196 -14.52 16.04 17.23
CA PRO A 196 -15.47 17.16 17.32
C PRO A 196 -16.51 17.17 16.20
N LEU A 197 -16.28 16.40 15.13
CA LEU A 197 -17.18 16.31 13.97
C LEU A 197 -18.14 15.13 14.08
N LEU A 198 -18.16 14.38 15.19
CA LEU A 198 -18.98 13.19 15.35
C LEU A 198 -19.95 13.38 16.51
N ASP A 199 -21.23 13.22 16.21
CA ASP A 199 -22.33 13.24 17.17
C ASP A 199 -22.94 11.85 17.38
N ASP A 200 -22.82 10.95 16.40
CA ASP A 200 -23.35 9.60 16.48
C ASP A 200 -22.57 8.74 17.50
N PRO A 201 -23.24 8.12 18.49
CA PRO A 201 -22.58 7.33 19.51
C PRO A 201 -21.81 6.10 18.97
N THR A 202 -22.24 5.52 17.86
CA THR A 202 -21.54 4.39 17.23
C THR A 202 -20.26 4.86 16.58
N ASP A 203 -20.29 5.96 15.83
CA ASP A 203 -19.09 6.56 15.23
C ASP A 203 -18.06 6.96 16.29
N ILE A 204 -18.51 7.53 17.42
CA ILE A 204 -17.62 7.90 18.54
C ILE A 204 -16.94 6.65 19.12
N ARG A 205 -17.71 5.58 19.38
CA ARG A 205 -17.18 4.32 19.93
C ARG A 205 -16.18 3.67 18.97
N ASP A 206 -16.47 3.68 17.68
CA ASP A 206 -15.58 3.14 16.66
C ASP A 206 -14.28 3.94 16.58
N LEU A 207 -14.37 5.28 16.63
CA LEU A 207 -13.21 6.16 16.67
C LEU A 207 -12.35 5.94 17.93
N ASP A 208 -12.96 5.79 19.10
CA ASP A 208 -12.25 5.51 20.35
C ASP A 208 -11.55 4.14 20.31
N THR A 209 -12.21 3.11 19.76
CA THR A 209 -11.62 1.78 19.58
C THR A 209 -10.40 1.83 18.67
N LEU A 210 -10.49 2.56 17.55
CA LEU A 210 -9.41 2.73 16.60
C LEU A 210 -8.26 3.57 17.18
N PHE A 211 -8.57 4.56 18.02
CA PHE A 211 -7.56 5.37 18.73
C PHE A 211 -6.73 4.51 19.69
N ASP A 212 -7.40 3.72 20.53
CA ASP A 212 -6.74 2.86 21.51
C ASP A 212 -5.86 1.81 20.81
N TRP A 213 -6.41 1.16 19.77
CA TRP A 213 -5.65 0.22 18.95
C TRP A 213 -4.44 0.88 18.28
N THR A 214 -4.58 2.11 17.75
CA THR A 214 -3.47 2.82 17.10
C THR A 214 -2.32 3.06 18.07
N CYS A 215 -2.62 3.43 19.32
CA CYS A 215 -1.61 3.61 20.36
C CYS A 215 -0.90 2.29 20.71
N ASP A 216 -1.68 1.22 20.93
CA ASP A 216 -1.12 -0.08 21.34
C ASP A 216 -0.33 -0.74 20.21
N GLN A 217 -0.85 -0.65 18.97
CA GLN A 217 -0.17 -1.21 17.81
C GLN A 217 1.11 -0.44 17.49
N HIS A 218 1.13 0.90 17.60
CA HIS A 218 2.36 1.67 17.46
C HIS A 218 3.42 1.21 18.46
N ALA A 219 3.05 1.10 19.74
CA ALA A 219 3.97 0.61 20.76
C ALA A 219 4.53 -0.78 20.43
N ALA A 220 3.69 -1.68 19.90
CA ALA A 220 4.09 -3.02 19.49
C ALA A 220 5.05 -3.04 18.28
N VAL A 221 4.90 -2.11 17.32
CA VAL A 221 5.70 -2.10 16.08
C VAL A 221 6.78 -1.01 16.04
N ARG A 222 6.90 -0.19 17.09
CA ARG A 222 7.86 0.92 17.16
C ARG A 222 9.29 0.48 16.87
N ALA A 223 9.71 -0.66 17.43
CA ALA A 223 11.04 -1.22 17.20
C ALA A 223 11.24 -1.60 15.72
N ALA A 224 10.24 -2.24 15.10
CA ALA A 224 10.30 -2.58 13.68
C ALA A 224 10.36 -1.32 12.80
N MET A 225 9.63 -0.25 13.12
CA MET A 225 9.75 1.03 12.42
C MET A 225 11.16 1.64 12.55
N ALA A 226 11.75 1.59 13.75
CA ALA A 226 13.11 2.07 13.98
C ALA A 226 14.15 1.28 13.18
N GLU A 227 14.04 -0.05 13.17
CA GLU A 227 14.90 -0.92 12.36
C GLU A 227 14.74 -0.60 10.88
N ARG A 228 13.51 -0.40 10.39
CA ARG A 228 13.27 -0.04 8.99
C ARG A 228 13.90 1.29 8.61
N ARG A 229 13.79 2.31 9.46
CA ARG A 229 14.50 3.60 9.29
C ARG A 229 16.01 3.39 9.20
N ALA A 230 16.59 2.64 10.15
CA ALA A 230 18.04 2.37 10.19
C ALA A 230 18.54 1.62 8.94
N HIS A 231 17.72 0.74 8.36
CA HIS A 231 18.06 -0.01 7.14
C HIS A 231 17.72 0.72 5.82
N GLY A 232 17.32 1.99 5.88
CA GLY A 232 17.08 2.82 4.70
C GLY A 232 15.77 2.53 3.96
N PHE A 233 14.75 2.04 4.67
CA PHE A 233 13.40 1.86 4.13
C PHE A 233 12.57 3.15 4.15
N VAL A 234 13.04 4.20 4.81
CA VAL A 234 12.45 5.55 4.71
C VAL A 234 13.08 6.24 3.50
N ARG A 235 12.25 6.62 2.53
CA ARG A 235 12.70 7.13 1.22
C ARG A 235 11.83 8.28 0.74
N GLU A 236 12.30 9.06 -0.24
CA GLU A 236 11.49 10.10 -0.91
C GLU A 236 10.50 9.45 -1.89
N CYS A 237 9.44 8.88 -1.32
CA CYS A 237 8.37 8.16 -2.01
C CYS A 237 7.43 9.13 -2.77
N HIS A 238 6.26 8.64 -3.21
CA HIS A 238 5.19 9.45 -3.80
C HIS A 238 4.36 10.20 -2.73
N GLY A 239 4.13 9.56 -1.57
CA GLY A 239 3.44 10.13 -0.42
C GLY A 239 1.92 9.98 -0.43
N ASP A 240 1.30 9.89 -1.61
CA ASP A 240 -0.15 9.73 -1.80
C ASP A 240 -0.54 8.68 -2.86
N LEU A 241 0.05 7.48 -2.80
CA LEU A 241 -0.09 6.45 -3.83
C LEU A 241 -1.40 5.64 -3.73
N HIS A 242 -2.52 6.27 -4.08
CA HIS A 242 -3.84 5.65 -4.19
C HIS A 242 -4.35 5.67 -5.64
N LEU A 243 -5.41 4.94 -5.97
CA LEU A 243 -5.90 4.74 -7.35
C LEU A 243 -6.40 6.03 -8.05
N GLY A 244 -6.59 7.13 -7.31
CA GLY A 244 -6.90 8.44 -7.89
C GLY A 244 -5.68 9.18 -8.44
N ASN A 245 -4.49 8.71 -8.09
CA ASN A 245 -3.17 9.19 -8.50
C ASN A 245 -2.45 8.14 -9.37
N ILE A 246 -3.22 7.23 -9.98
CA ILE A 246 -2.77 6.25 -10.96
C ILE A 246 -3.72 6.33 -12.15
N ALA A 247 -3.19 6.30 -13.38
CA ALA A 247 -3.97 6.27 -14.61
C ALA A 247 -3.51 5.13 -15.53
N LEU A 248 -4.43 4.56 -16.31
CA LEU A 248 -4.14 3.60 -17.38
C LEU A 248 -3.96 4.36 -18.70
N VAL A 249 -2.72 4.78 -18.98
CA VAL A 249 -2.35 5.47 -20.22
C VAL A 249 -1.71 4.46 -21.16
N ASP A 250 -2.25 4.33 -22.37
CA ASP A 250 -1.81 3.31 -23.35
C ASP A 250 -1.81 1.88 -22.76
N ASP A 251 -2.85 1.58 -21.96
CA ASP A 251 -3.03 0.31 -21.24
C ASP A 251 -1.92 -0.01 -20.22
N ARG A 252 -1.22 1.03 -19.72
CA ARG A 252 -0.17 0.89 -18.70
C ARG A 252 -0.46 1.77 -17.49
N PRO A 253 -0.22 1.28 -16.26
CA PRO A 253 -0.33 2.12 -15.08
C PRO A 253 0.74 3.21 -15.12
N VAL A 254 0.32 4.45 -14.91
CA VAL A 254 1.17 5.63 -14.77
C VAL A 254 0.82 6.30 -13.45
N ILE A 255 1.82 6.46 -12.57
CA ILE A 255 1.69 7.09 -11.27
C ILE A 255 1.97 8.58 -11.42
N PHE A 256 1.09 9.44 -10.91
CA PHE A 256 1.16 10.88 -11.06
C PHE A 256 0.61 11.59 -9.81
N ASP A 257 0.83 12.90 -9.70
CA ASP A 257 0.33 13.75 -8.59
C ASP A 257 1.01 13.49 -7.22
N CYS A 258 2.33 13.30 -7.22
CA CYS A 258 3.17 13.19 -6.02
C CYS A 258 3.08 14.45 -5.13
N ILE A 259 3.09 14.28 -3.80
CA ILE A 259 3.04 15.41 -2.85
C ILE A 259 4.30 16.27 -2.93
N GLU A 260 4.17 17.49 -3.42
CA GLU A 260 5.25 18.48 -3.58
C GLU A 260 5.44 19.40 -2.37
N PHE A 261 4.35 19.74 -1.67
CA PHE A 261 4.34 20.85 -0.70
C PHE A 261 4.73 20.46 0.73
N ASN A 262 4.83 19.17 1.06
CA ASN A 262 5.22 18.72 2.40
C ASN A 262 6.14 17.52 2.32
N GLU A 263 7.40 17.74 2.67
CA GLU A 263 8.45 16.72 2.61
C GLU A 263 8.14 15.52 3.50
N ALA A 264 7.63 15.74 4.71
CA ALA A 264 7.35 14.69 5.67
C ALA A 264 6.26 13.72 5.20
N PHE A 265 5.42 14.12 4.23
CA PHE A 265 4.42 13.23 3.63
C PHE A 265 4.97 12.35 2.52
N ARG A 266 6.11 12.69 1.91
CA ARG A 266 6.78 11.87 0.90
C ARG A 266 8.03 11.15 1.42
N TRP A 267 8.72 11.68 2.43
CA TRP A 267 9.82 11.00 3.12
C TRP A 267 9.29 10.03 4.15
N ILE A 268 8.80 8.89 3.67
CA ILE A 268 8.08 7.89 4.46
C ILE A 268 8.69 6.50 4.29
N ASP A 269 8.35 5.60 5.20
CA ASP A 269 8.61 4.18 5.02
C ASP A 269 7.93 3.69 3.74
N VAL A 270 8.66 2.99 2.87
CA VAL A 270 8.12 2.40 1.63
C VAL A 270 6.91 1.50 1.89
N MET A 271 6.80 0.87 3.06
CA MET A 271 5.63 0.06 3.41
C MET A 271 4.41 0.92 3.79
N SER A 272 4.62 2.18 4.20
CA SER A 272 3.54 3.16 4.36
C SER A 272 2.95 3.59 3.01
N GLU A 273 3.77 3.67 1.97
CA GLU A 273 3.33 3.91 0.59
C GLU A 273 2.57 2.68 0.03
N VAL A 274 3.14 1.48 0.17
CA VAL A 274 2.47 0.21 -0.22
C VAL A 274 1.11 0.05 0.47
N ALA A 275 1.04 0.38 1.77
CA ALA A 275 -0.20 0.33 2.53
C ALA A 275 -1.31 1.18 1.91
N PHE A 276 -0.97 2.29 1.26
CA PHE A 276 -1.95 3.19 0.67
C PHE A 276 -2.67 2.53 -0.51
N THR A 277 -1.93 1.91 -1.44
CA THR A 277 -2.51 1.18 -2.57
C THR A 277 -3.28 -0.07 -2.11
N VAL A 278 -2.74 -0.81 -1.14
CA VAL A 278 -3.41 -1.99 -0.54
C VAL A 278 -4.74 -1.60 0.09
N MET A 279 -4.75 -0.50 0.86
CA MET A 279 -5.94 0.03 1.51
C MET A 279 -6.99 0.45 0.49
N ASP A 280 -6.61 1.22 -0.54
CA ASP A 280 -7.56 1.76 -1.52
C ASP A 280 -8.17 0.65 -2.41
N LEU A 281 -7.40 -0.38 -2.79
CA LEU A 281 -7.95 -1.55 -3.50
C LEU A 281 -8.95 -2.34 -2.64
N ARG A 282 -8.70 -2.47 -1.33
CA ARG A 282 -9.60 -3.17 -0.40
C ARG A 282 -10.89 -2.38 -0.14
N ASP A 283 -10.78 -1.07 0.10
CA ASP A 283 -11.94 -0.19 0.28
C ASP A 283 -12.89 -0.27 -0.91
N ARG A 284 -12.33 -0.35 -2.12
CA ARG A 284 -13.07 -0.47 -3.39
C ARG A 284 -13.55 -1.88 -3.72
N GLY A 285 -13.54 -2.80 -2.75
CA GLY A 285 -14.10 -4.14 -2.89
C GLY A 285 -13.24 -5.12 -3.69
N ARG A 286 -11.94 -4.87 -3.83
CA ARG A 286 -11.01 -5.71 -4.61
C ARG A 286 -9.84 -6.26 -3.78
N PRO A 287 -10.11 -6.99 -2.68
CA PRO A 287 -9.07 -7.52 -1.80
C PRO A 287 -8.11 -8.48 -2.51
N GLU A 288 -8.55 -9.18 -3.56
CA GLU A 288 -7.72 -10.06 -4.37
C GLU A 288 -6.64 -9.29 -5.15
N LEU A 289 -6.98 -8.13 -5.73
CA LEU A 289 -6.00 -7.26 -6.39
C LEU A 289 -5.05 -6.63 -5.38
N ALA A 290 -5.55 -6.26 -4.20
CA ALA A 290 -4.70 -5.75 -3.12
C ALA A 290 -3.65 -6.78 -2.70
N GLN A 291 -4.03 -8.06 -2.62
CA GLN A 291 -3.12 -9.13 -2.26
C GLN A 291 -2.14 -9.47 -3.37
N ARG A 292 -2.58 -9.39 -4.62
CA ARG A 292 -1.70 -9.51 -5.78
C ARG A 292 -0.63 -8.42 -5.77
N PHE A 293 -1.02 -7.16 -5.57
CA PHE A 293 -0.09 -6.03 -5.47
C PHE A 293 0.95 -6.24 -4.35
N LEU A 294 0.49 -6.55 -3.14
CA LEU A 294 1.36 -6.77 -1.98
C LEU A 294 2.36 -7.90 -2.25
N ASN A 295 1.89 -9.04 -2.74
CA ASN A 295 2.72 -10.20 -3.01
C ASN A 295 3.74 -9.93 -4.12
N ALA A 296 3.32 -9.32 -5.24
CA ALA A 296 4.25 -8.94 -6.30
C ALA A 296 5.34 -7.99 -5.77
N TYR A 297 4.97 -7.00 -4.96
CA TYR A 297 5.93 -6.06 -4.36
C TYR A 297 6.95 -6.76 -3.44
N VAL A 298 6.51 -7.60 -2.49
CA VAL A 298 7.44 -8.28 -1.55
C VAL A 298 8.23 -9.41 -2.22
N GLU A 299 7.69 -10.07 -3.25
CA GLU A 299 8.42 -11.05 -4.04
C GLU A 299 9.55 -10.38 -4.86
N ILE A 300 9.33 -9.17 -5.39
CA ILE A 300 10.36 -8.41 -6.11
C ILE A 300 11.43 -7.89 -5.13
N THR A 301 11.00 -7.19 -4.08
CA THR A 301 11.91 -6.47 -3.16
C THR A 301 12.57 -7.36 -2.11
N GLY A 302 11.91 -8.45 -1.73
CA GLY A 302 12.30 -9.28 -0.59
C GLY A 302 11.99 -8.69 0.78
N ASP A 303 11.24 -7.57 0.84
CA ASP A 303 10.90 -6.86 2.06
C ASP A 303 9.75 -7.51 2.84
N TYR A 304 9.92 -8.77 3.21
CA TYR A 304 8.97 -9.48 4.09
C TYR A 304 8.97 -8.90 5.51
N ALA A 305 10.07 -8.27 5.95
CA ALA A 305 10.16 -7.62 7.25
C ALA A 305 9.18 -6.43 7.38
N GLY A 306 8.87 -5.74 6.27
CA GLY A 306 7.89 -4.66 6.26
C GLY A 306 6.47 -5.09 6.63
N LEU A 307 6.13 -6.38 6.50
CA LEU A 307 4.82 -6.88 6.93
C LEU A 307 4.53 -6.61 8.41
N ALA A 308 5.57 -6.51 9.24
CA ALA A 308 5.42 -6.18 10.67
C ALA A 308 4.74 -4.82 10.91
N VAL A 309 4.95 -3.84 10.02
CA VAL A 309 4.40 -2.48 10.14
C VAL A 309 3.20 -2.22 9.22
N LEU A 310 2.95 -3.10 8.24
CA LEU A 310 1.93 -2.89 7.21
C LEU A 310 0.52 -2.67 7.78
N ARG A 311 0.07 -3.49 8.73
CA ARG A 311 -1.27 -3.36 9.33
C ARG A 311 -1.48 -2.01 10.02
N PHE A 312 -0.46 -1.50 10.73
CA PHE A 312 -0.50 -0.16 11.31
C PHE A 312 -0.68 0.89 10.22
N TYR A 313 0.11 0.82 9.15
CA TYR A 313 0.03 1.79 8.06
C TYR A 313 -1.30 1.70 7.28
N VAL A 314 -1.87 0.52 7.08
CA VAL A 314 -3.19 0.37 6.42
C VAL A 314 -4.27 1.08 7.23
N VAL A 315 -4.31 0.86 8.56
CA VAL A 315 -5.26 1.56 9.44
C VAL A 315 -5.01 3.07 9.42
N TYR A 316 -3.75 3.49 9.53
CA TYR A 316 -3.39 4.91 9.47
C TYR A 316 -3.87 5.56 8.16
N ARG A 317 -3.61 4.94 7.00
CA ARG A 317 -4.03 5.46 5.69
C ARG A 317 -5.55 5.44 5.52
N ALA A 318 -6.24 4.40 5.98
CA ALA A 318 -7.71 4.37 6.00
C ALA A 318 -8.27 5.54 6.83
N MET A 319 -7.71 5.81 8.01
CA MET A 319 -8.14 6.92 8.86
C MET A 319 -7.81 8.29 8.25
N VAL A 320 -6.71 8.44 7.51
CA VAL A 320 -6.45 9.66 6.70
C VAL A 320 -7.59 9.87 5.69
N ARG A 321 -8.00 8.81 4.97
CA ARG A 321 -9.10 8.90 4.00
C ARG A 321 -10.45 9.21 4.66
N ALA A 322 -10.77 8.53 5.75
CA ALA A 322 -11.97 8.78 6.55
C ALA A 322 -12.04 10.26 6.99
N MET A 323 -10.94 10.77 7.54
CA MET A 323 -10.83 12.16 7.97
C MET A 323 -11.11 13.13 6.83
N VAL A 324 -10.54 12.91 5.65
CA VAL A 324 -10.76 13.83 4.53
C VAL A 324 -12.16 13.72 3.97
N ALA A 325 -12.73 12.52 3.86
CA ALA A 325 -14.11 12.34 3.45
C ALA A 325 -15.06 13.12 4.38
N ARG A 326 -14.86 13.00 5.71
CA ARG A 326 -15.65 13.72 6.71
C ARG A 326 -15.48 15.24 6.63
N LEU A 327 -14.25 15.73 6.48
CA LEU A 327 -13.99 17.17 6.36
C LEU A 327 -14.59 17.75 5.08
N ARG A 328 -14.52 17.04 3.95
CA ARG A 328 -15.17 17.46 2.70
C ARG A 328 -16.69 17.49 2.83
N ALA A 329 -17.28 16.52 3.54
CA ALA A 329 -18.72 16.50 3.78
C ALA A 329 -19.23 17.74 4.54
N MET A 330 -18.37 18.42 5.30
CA MET A 330 -18.69 19.69 5.98
C MET A 330 -18.65 20.91 5.05
N GLN A 331 -17.93 20.82 3.94
CA GLN A 331 -17.77 21.92 2.98
C GLN A 331 -18.84 21.90 1.88
N VAL A 332 -19.48 20.74 1.67
CA VAL A 332 -20.52 20.55 0.67
C VAL A 332 -21.90 20.74 1.31
N GLY A 333 -22.80 21.41 0.59
CA GLY A 333 -24.21 21.54 1.00
C GLY A 333 -24.92 20.20 1.20
N THR A 334 -26.13 20.23 1.73
CA THR A 334 -26.96 19.03 1.88
C THR A 334 -27.27 18.40 0.52
N GLY A 335 -27.35 17.07 0.46
CA GLY A 335 -27.68 16.31 -0.75
C GLY A 335 -26.74 15.14 -1.05
N ASP A 336 -26.85 14.58 -2.25
CA ASP A 336 -26.20 13.32 -2.63
C ASP A 336 -24.67 13.36 -2.58
N ALA A 337 -24.07 14.52 -2.86
CA ALA A 337 -22.63 14.70 -2.79
C ALA A 337 -22.13 14.57 -1.35
N ARG A 338 -22.83 15.17 -0.38
CA ARG A 338 -22.53 15.03 1.05
C ARG A 338 -22.78 13.61 1.54
N ASN A 339 -23.88 12.98 1.12
CA ASN A 339 -24.19 11.60 1.50
C ASN A 339 -23.13 10.60 1.00
N ARG A 340 -22.63 10.79 -0.22
CA ARG A 340 -21.50 9.99 -0.76
C ARG A 340 -20.23 10.15 0.07
N LEU A 341 -19.86 11.38 0.43
CA LEU A 341 -18.68 11.64 1.27
C LEU A 341 -18.83 11.06 2.69
N LEU A 342 -20.05 11.01 3.23
CA LEU A 342 -20.33 10.33 4.50
C LEU A 342 -20.22 8.82 4.37
N ALA A 343 -20.73 8.25 3.28
CA ALA A 343 -20.58 6.83 2.98
C ALA A 343 -19.10 6.43 2.83
N ASP A 344 -18.29 7.27 2.16
CA ASP A 344 -16.84 7.08 2.07
C ASP A 344 -16.20 7.08 3.47
N TYR A 345 -16.57 8.02 4.36
CA TYR A 345 -16.09 8.04 5.74
C TYR A 345 -16.36 6.71 6.46
N HIS A 346 -17.61 6.21 6.41
CA HIS A 346 -17.97 4.96 7.08
C HIS A 346 -17.27 3.76 6.45
N SER A 347 -17.11 3.72 5.11
CA SER A 347 -16.37 2.65 4.40
C SER A 347 -14.94 2.54 4.92
N TYR A 348 -14.23 3.67 5.03
CA TYR A 348 -12.86 3.67 5.55
C TYR A 348 -12.76 3.30 7.03
N VAL A 349 -13.73 3.70 7.86
CA VAL A 349 -13.80 3.28 9.27
C VAL A 349 -14.02 1.77 9.39
N GLU A 350 -14.94 1.21 8.61
CA GLU A 350 -15.17 -0.25 8.57
C GLU A 350 -13.94 -1.01 8.05
N LEU A 351 -13.26 -0.49 7.02
CA LEU A 351 -12.01 -1.05 6.56
C LEU A 351 -10.95 -1.06 7.67
N ALA A 352 -10.79 0.05 8.40
CA ALA A 352 -9.87 0.13 9.53
C ALA A 352 -10.25 -0.89 10.62
N LYS A 353 -11.54 -1.00 10.99
CA LYS A 353 -12.06 -1.97 11.97
C LYS A 353 -11.82 -3.42 11.55
N SER A 354 -11.85 -3.73 10.25
CA SER A 354 -11.52 -5.06 9.75
C SER A 354 -10.04 -5.43 9.96
N HIS A 355 -9.15 -4.43 10.00
CA HIS A 355 -7.70 -4.62 10.19
C HIS A 355 -7.26 -4.60 11.64
N ILE A 356 -8.10 -4.15 12.59
CA ILE A 356 -7.77 -4.20 14.02
C ILE A 356 -8.17 -5.53 14.68
N GLN A 357 -8.88 -6.40 13.96
CA GLN A 357 -9.23 -7.72 14.46
C GLN A 357 -7.97 -8.56 14.73
N PRO A 358 -7.94 -9.40 15.80
CA PRO A 358 -6.82 -10.27 16.07
C PRO A 358 -6.45 -11.11 14.83
N PRO A 359 -5.19 -11.06 14.39
CA PRO A 359 -4.78 -11.82 13.22
C PRO A 359 -4.87 -13.32 13.48
N ARG A 360 -5.08 -14.09 12.40
CA ARG A 360 -5.09 -15.56 12.44
C ARG A 360 -4.02 -16.09 11.50
N PRO A 361 -2.74 -15.98 11.88
CA PRO A 361 -1.65 -16.50 11.07
C PRO A 361 -1.76 -18.02 10.95
N ALA A 362 -1.25 -18.53 9.84
CA ALA A 362 -1.13 -19.96 9.58
C ALA A 362 0.05 -20.19 8.65
N ILE A 363 0.63 -21.38 8.71
CA ILE A 363 1.68 -21.81 7.79
C ILE A 363 1.07 -22.82 6.82
N VAL A 364 1.12 -22.49 5.54
CA VAL A 364 0.60 -23.33 4.46
C VAL A 364 1.77 -23.71 3.59
N ILE A 365 2.06 -24.99 3.43
CA ILE A 365 3.04 -25.46 2.46
C ILE A 365 2.34 -26.06 1.24
N THR A 366 2.88 -25.84 0.05
CA THR A 366 2.45 -26.60 -1.12
C THR A 366 3.15 -27.96 -1.14
N HIS A 367 2.56 -28.98 -1.75
CA HIS A 367 3.19 -30.28 -1.94
C HIS A 367 2.89 -30.80 -3.34
N GLY A 368 3.92 -31.20 -4.09
CA GLY A 368 3.74 -31.86 -5.38
C GLY A 368 4.90 -31.69 -6.34
N LEU A 369 4.93 -32.55 -7.36
CA LEU A 369 5.98 -32.62 -8.38
C LEU A 369 5.98 -31.40 -9.32
N SER A 370 7.09 -31.19 -10.03
CA SER A 370 7.15 -30.22 -11.13
C SER A 370 6.07 -30.52 -12.19
N GLY A 371 5.44 -29.48 -12.72
CA GLY A 371 4.34 -29.62 -13.70
C GLY A 371 2.95 -29.92 -13.12
N CYS A 372 2.79 -30.13 -11.81
CA CYS A 372 1.47 -30.43 -11.23
C CYS A 372 0.52 -29.21 -11.13
N GLY A 373 1.06 -27.99 -11.30
CA GLY A 373 0.28 -26.75 -11.34
C GLY A 373 0.34 -25.91 -10.06
N LYS A 374 1.29 -26.15 -9.14
CA LYS A 374 1.46 -25.39 -7.87
C LYS A 374 1.42 -23.89 -8.09
N THR A 375 2.31 -23.36 -8.93
CA THR A 375 2.43 -21.92 -9.20
C THR A 375 1.16 -21.34 -9.85
N THR A 376 0.49 -22.12 -10.72
CA THR A 376 -0.78 -21.72 -11.34
C THR A 376 -1.92 -21.62 -10.33
N LEU A 377 -1.84 -22.37 -9.22
CA LEU A 377 -2.91 -22.50 -8.24
C LEU A 377 -2.63 -21.77 -6.92
N SER A 378 -1.36 -21.47 -6.63
CA SER A 378 -0.97 -20.69 -5.45
C SER A 378 -1.39 -19.23 -5.58
N GLN A 379 -1.46 -18.68 -6.80
CA GLN A 379 -1.93 -17.31 -7.05
C GLN A 379 -3.43 -17.13 -6.75
N PRO A 380 -4.38 -17.90 -7.31
CA PRO A 380 -5.78 -17.79 -6.89
C PRO A 380 -6.01 -18.12 -5.41
N LEU A 381 -5.20 -19.02 -4.83
CA LEU A 381 -5.30 -19.36 -3.41
C LEU A 381 -4.90 -18.18 -2.52
N LEU A 382 -3.75 -17.54 -2.76
CA LEU A 382 -3.31 -16.40 -1.94
C LEU A 382 -4.27 -15.22 -2.02
N GLU A 383 -4.84 -15.00 -3.22
CA GLU A 383 -5.83 -13.96 -3.50
C GLU A 383 -7.12 -14.20 -2.71
N MET A 384 -7.59 -15.46 -2.67
CA MET A 384 -8.80 -15.86 -1.96
C MET A 384 -8.67 -15.76 -0.44
N ILE A 385 -7.54 -16.19 0.11
CA ILE A 385 -7.38 -16.35 1.57
C ILE A 385 -6.63 -15.19 2.21
N GLY A 386 -6.17 -14.24 1.40
CA GLY A 386 -5.39 -13.11 1.84
C GLY A 386 -4.00 -13.48 2.38
N ALA A 387 -3.35 -14.47 1.79
CA ALA A 387 -2.03 -14.92 2.21
C ALA A 387 -0.89 -14.12 1.59
N VAL A 388 0.26 -14.14 2.29
CA VAL A 388 1.56 -13.79 1.74
C VAL A 388 2.23 -15.06 1.26
N ARG A 389 2.80 -15.04 0.06
CA ARG A 389 3.49 -16.16 -0.57
C ARG A 389 5.00 -15.93 -0.55
N ILE A 390 5.71 -16.99 -0.20
CA ILE A 390 7.16 -17.10 -0.31
C ILE A 390 7.43 -18.17 -1.36
N ARG A 391 8.09 -17.80 -2.45
CA ARG A 391 8.41 -18.76 -3.51
C ARG A 391 9.88 -19.14 -3.46
N THR A 392 10.14 -20.43 -3.32
CA THR A 392 11.52 -20.93 -3.19
C THR A 392 12.35 -20.77 -4.46
N ASP A 393 11.75 -20.67 -5.64
CA ASP A 393 12.44 -20.36 -6.90
C ASP A 393 12.97 -18.92 -6.92
N VAL A 394 12.15 -17.96 -6.50
CA VAL A 394 12.53 -16.54 -6.35
C VAL A 394 13.64 -16.39 -5.30
N GLU A 395 13.47 -17.00 -4.12
CA GLU A 395 14.48 -16.91 -3.06
C GLU A 395 15.79 -17.61 -3.43
N ARG A 396 15.73 -18.74 -4.15
CA ARG A 396 16.92 -19.43 -4.66
C ARG A 396 17.72 -18.50 -5.58
N LYS A 397 17.06 -17.83 -6.53
CA LYS A 397 17.72 -16.87 -7.42
C LYS A 397 18.29 -15.68 -6.65
N ARG A 398 17.54 -15.15 -5.68
CA ARG A 398 18.00 -14.05 -4.81
C ARG A 398 19.27 -14.41 -4.02
N ILE A 399 19.34 -15.60 -3.43
CA ILE A 399 20.54 -16.09 -2.70
C ILE A 399 21.77 -16.10 -3.61
N HIS A 400 21.58 -16.43 -4.89
CA HIS A 400 22.65 -16.51 -5.88
C HIS A 400 22.83 -15.22 -6.70
N ARG A 401 22.16 -14.11 -6.33
CA ARG A 401 22.21 -12.81 -7.01
C ARG A 401 21.82 -12.88 -8.50
N LEU A 402 20.96 -13.84 -8.86
CA LEU A 402 20.37 -13.93 -10.19
C LEU A 402 19.06 -13.13 -10.24
N PRO A 403 18.70 -12.52 -11.38
CA PRO A 403 17.40 -11.88 -11.52
C PRO A 403 16.28 -12.93 -11.34
N PRO A 404 15.11 -12.58 -10.76
CA PRO A 404 14.01 -13.52 -10.52
C PRO A 404 13.54 -14.26 -11.78
N THR A 405 13.70 -13.65 -12.96
CA THR A 405 13.35 -14.21 -14.27
C THR A 405 14.51 -14.92 -14.98
N GLY A 406 15.75 -14.79 -14.49
CA GLY A 406 16.92 -15.42 -15.10
C GLY A 406 16.91 -16.93 -14.96
N ARG A 407 17.34 -17.67 -15.98
CA ARG A 407 17.58 -19.11 -15.89
C ARG A 407 18.92 -19.35 -15.22
N GLY A 408 18.94 -20.20 -14.19
CA GLY A 408 20.20 -20.75 -13.70
C GLY A 408 20.76 -21.77 -14.69
N ILE A 409 22.08 -22.00 -14.69
CA ILE A 409 22.67 -23.15 -15.38
C ILE A 409 22.08 -24.40 -14.73
N ALA A 410 21.16 -25.06 -15.44
CA ALA A 410 20.44 -26.22 -14.97
C ALA A 410 21.36 -27.44 -14.95
N GLY A 411 21.62 -27.97 -13.76
CA GLY A 411 22.21 -29.27 -13.54
C GLY A 411 21.60 -29.87 -12.28
N ILE A 412 21.03 -31.07 -12.39
CA ILE A 412 20.66 -31.88 -11.23
C ILE A 412 21.97 -32.14 -10.47
N ASP A 413 22.03 -31.77 -9.19
CA ASP A 413 23.21 -31.85 -8.32
C ASP A 413 24.37 -30.87 -8.59
N ALA A 414 24.18 -29.85 -9.43
CA ALA A 414 25.15 -28.77 -9.63
C ALA A 414 24.52 -27.38 -9.40
N GLY A 415 25.35 -26.41 -8.98
CA GLY A 415 24.95 -25.01 -8.87
C GLY A 415 23.77 -24.76 -7.92
N LEU A 416 22.65 -24.26 -8.45
CA LEU A 416 21.47 -23.84 -7.69
C LEU A 416 20.69 -24.98 -7.02
N TYR A 417 20.87 -26.22 -7.48
CA TYR A 417 20.08 -27.39 -7.06
C TYR A 417 20.85 -28.43 -6.27
N ALA A 418 22.14 -28.19 -6.00
CA ALA A 418 22.93 -29.02 -5.12
C ALA A 418 22.25 -29.20 -3.74
N PRO A 419 22.44 -30.33 -3.03
CA PRO A 419 21.78 -30.61 -1.75
C PRO A 419 21.93 -29.47 -0.73
N GLU A 420 23.13 -28.90 -0.61
CA GLU A 420 23.42 -27.78 0.31
C GLU A 420 22.72 -26.48 -0.12
N ALA A 421 22.69 -26.18 -1.43
CA ALA A 421 21.97 -25.01 -1.96
C ALA A 421 20.45 -25.14 -1.74
N THR A 422 19.91 -26.35 -1.90
CA THR A 422 18.51 -26.65 -1.57
C THR A 422 18.24 -26.46 -0.09
N LYS A 423 19.08 -26.98 0.80
CA LYS A 423 18.96 -26.78 2.26
C LYS A 423 18.97 -25.30 2.63
N ARG A 424 19.92 -24.52 2.10
CA ARG A 424 20.00 -23.06 2.31
C ARG A 424 18.74 -22.33 1.85
N THR A 425 18.16 -22.72 0.71
CA THR A 425 16.91 -22.14 0.20
C THR A 425 15.74 -22.40 1.16
N TYR A 426 15.61 -23.63 1.68
CA TYR A 426 14.57 -23.98 2.64
C TYR A 426 14.75 -23.28 3.99
N VAL A 427 15.98 -23.14 4.49
CA VAL A 427 16.28 -22.35 5.70
C VAL A 427 15.92 -20.88 5.52
N ARG A 428 16.22 -20.29 4.36
CA ARG A 428 15.80 -18.92 4.02
C ARG A 428 14.27 -18.80 4.00
N ALA A 429 13.58 -19.72 3.33
CA ALA A 429 12.12 -19.73 3.28
C ALA A 429 11.49 -19.90 4.67
N LEU A 430 12.10 -20.71 5.54
CA LEU A 430 11.68 -20.87 6.93
C LEU A 430 11.78 -19.56 7.72
N ALA A 431 12.90 -18.83 7.57
CA ALA A 431 13.09 -17.54 8.21
C ALA A 431 12.04 -16.52 7.74
N LEU A 432 11.77 -16.45 6.44
CA LEU A 432 10.75 -15.56 5.87
C LEU A 432 9.33 -15.96 6.31
N ALA A 433 9.06 -17.27 6.42
CA ALA A 433 7.78 -17.77 6.89
C ALA A 433 7.54 -17.38 8.34
N ARG A 434 8.56 -17.48 9.19
CA ARG A 434 8.53 -16.97 10.56
C ARG A 434 8.22 -15.49 10.60
N THR A 435 8.96 -14.67 9.84
CA THR A 435 8.75 -13.21 9.80
C THR A 435 7.31 -12.86 9.42
N SER A 436 6.76 -13.52 8.39
CA SER A 436 5.40 -13.26 7.89
C SER A 436 4.33 -13.74 8.87
N ALA A 437 4.49 -14.93 9.46
CA ALA A 437 3.57 -15.48 10.44
C ALA A 437 3.55 -14.68 11.75
N VAL A 438 4.71 -14.26 12.26
CA VAL A 438 4.83 -13.39 13.45
C VAL A 438 4.17 -12.02 13.20
N ALA A 439 4.25 -11.48 11.98
CA ALA A 439 3.52 -10.28 11.60
C ALA A 439 1.98 -10.48 11.55
N GLY A 440 1.51 -11.72 11.64
CA GLY A 440 0.10 -12.09 11.71
C GLY A 440 -0.52 -12.48 10.36
N TYR A 441 0.29 -12.85 9.36
CA TYR A 441 -0.18 -13.22 8.03
C TYR A 441 -0.26 -14.74 7.85
N ILE A 442 -1.30 -15.19 7.13
CA ILE A 442 -1.30 -16.53 6.54
C ILE A 442 -0.15 -16.58 5.54
N THR A 443 0.76 -17.53 5.70
CA THR A 443 1.97 -17.63 4.91
C THR A 443 1.99 -18.90 4.09
N ILE A 444 1.93 -18.74 2.76
CA ILE A 444 2.07 -19.84 1.81
C ILE A 444 3.54 -19.96 1.42
N VAL A 445 4.14 -21.11 1.66
CA VAL A 445 5.48 -21.45 1.15
C VAL A 445 5.31 -22.30 -0.09
N ASP A 446 5.56 -21.70 -1.26
CA ASP A 446 5.43 -22.34 -2.57
C ASP A 446 6.76 -23.01 -2.94
N ALA A 447 6.78 -24.33 -2.75
CA ALA A 447 7.88 -25.22 -3.10
C ALA A 447 7.38 -26.65 -3.40
N ALA A 448 8.27 -27.53 -3.84
CA ALA A 448 7.88 -28.91 -4.15
C ALA A 448 7.58 -29.75 -2.90
N PHE A 449 8.34 -29.56 -1.81
CA PHE A 449 8.18 -30.23 -0.50
C PHE A 449 8.16 -31.77 -0.60
N LEU A 450 9.05 -32.33 -1.42
CA LEU A 450 9.08 -33.75 -1.74
C LEU A 450 9.78 -34.61 -0.69
N ARG A 451 10.49 -34.02 0.27
CA ARG A 451 11.19 -34.74 1.36
C ARG A 451 10.55 -34.43 2.70
N ARG A 452 10.47 -35.43 3.60
CA ARG A 452 9.88 -35.29 4.93
C ARG A 452 10.56 -34.20 5.75
N TRP A 453 11.89 -34.12 5.71
CA TRP A 453 12.63 -33.08 6.44
C TRP A 453 12.22 -31.66 6.02
N GLN A 454 11.88 -31.45 4.74
CA GLN A 454 11.44 -30.13 4.26
C GLN A 454 10.11 -29.75 4.89
N ARG A 455 9.15 -30.70 4.97
CA ARG A 455 7.82 -30.48 5.53
C ARG A 455 7.89 -30.31 7.04
N GLN A 456 8.71 -31.13 7.69
CA GLN A 456 8.94 -31.11 9.13
C GLN A 456 9.43 -29.74 9.63
N LEU A 457 10.34 -29.07 8.92
CA LEU A 457 10.81 -27.73 9.28
C LEU A 457 9.66 -26.73 9.52
N PHE A 458 8.65 -26.74 8.64
CA PHE A 458 7.54 -25.79 8.73
C PHE A 458 6.46 -26.25 9.69
N ARG A 459 6.33 -27.56 9.92
CA ARG A 459 5.47 -28.11 10.97
C ARG A 459 5.99 -27.74 12.36
N GLU A 460 7.31 -27.85 12.58
CA GLU A 460 7.98 -27.44 13.82
C GLU A 460 7.84 -25.94 14.05
N LEU A 461 8.04 -25.12 13.00
CA LEU A 461 7.81 -23.67 13.10
C LEU A 461 6.35 -23.34 13.46
N ALA A 462 5.38 -24.05 12.89
CA ALA A 462 3.97 -23.82 13.20
C ALA A 462 3.66 -24.17 14.66
N ALA A 463 4.22 -25.27 15.18
CA ALA A 463 4.10 -25.65 16.58
C ALA A 463 4.79 -24.64 17.52
N GLU A 464 5.98 -24.15 17.15
CA GLU A 464 6.71 -23.14 17.94
C GLU A 464 5.94 -21.81 18.06
N LEU A 465 5.26 -21.40 16.98
CA LEU A 465 4.47 -20.17 16.93
C LEU A 465 3.03 -20.35 17.41
N ASP A 466 2.62 -21.58 17.76
CA ASP A 466 1.23 -21.93 18.10
C ASP A 466 0.22 -21.50 17.01
N VAL A 467 0.53 -21.82 15.75
CA VAL A 467 -0.30 -21.49 14.59
C VAL A 467 -0.73 -22.74 13.82
N SER A 468 -1.83 -22.64 13.09
CA SER A 468 -2.28 -23.75 12.24
C SER A 468 -1.30 -24.06 11.11
N TYR A 469 -1.16 -25.34 10.80
CA TYR A 469 -0.31 -25.85 9.73
C TYR A 469 -1.16 -26.61 8.69
N PHE A 470 -0.92 -26.35 7.41
CA PHE A 470 -1.65 -27.04 6.33
C PHE A 470 -0.72 -27.46 5.20
N ILE A 471 -1.00 -28.62 4.60
CA ILE A 471 -0.34 -29.11 3.39
C ILE A 471 -1.33 -29.07 2.23
N VAL A 472 -1.11 -28.20 1.24
CA VAL A 472 -1.89 -28.18 0.01
C VAL A 472 -1.24 -29.10 -1.02
N SER A 473 -1.78 -30.30 -1.18
CA SER A 473 -1.22 -31.33 -2.07
C SER A 473 -1.84 -31.26 -3.47
N PHE A 474 -0.97 -31.14 -4.48
CA PHE A 474 -1.33 -31.06 -5.89
C PHE A 474 -0.94 -32.35 -6.60
N ALA A 475 -1.95 -33.12 -7.02
CA ALA A 475 -1.77 -34.36 -7.77
C ALA A 475 -2.16 -34.19 -9.24
N ALA A 476 -1.36 -34.76 -10.13
CA ALA A 476 -1.68 -34.93 -11.54
C ALA A 476 -1.05 -36.24 -12.05
N LYS A 477 -1.65 -36.84 -13.08
CA LYS A 477 -1.07 -38.05 -13.71
C LYS A 477 0.30 -37.72 -14.28
N GLU A 478 1.23 -38.67 -14.21
CA GLU A 478 2.60 -38.52 -14.71
C GLU A 478 2.64 -38.08 -16.19
N SER A 479 1.78 -38.63 -17.03
CA SER A 479 1.63 -38.21 -18.43
C SER A 479 1.29 -36.73 -18.56
N THR A 480 0.39 -36.22 -17.73
CA THR A 480 0.02 -34.80 -17.67
C THR A 480 1.18 -33.92 -17.18
N LEU A 481 1.98 -34.40 -16.22
CA LEU A 481 3.16 -33.67 -15.74
C LEU A 481 4.17 -33.49 -16.89
N ARG A 482 4.49 -34.57 -17.60
CA ARG A 482 5.42 -34.55 -18.74
C ARG A 482 4.92 -33.64 -19.87
N GLU A 483 3.64 -33.74 -20.22
CA GLU A 483 3.03 -32.91 -21.26
C GLU A 483 3.11 -31.41 -20.92
N ARG A 484 2.78 -31.04 -19.67
CA ARG A 484 2.83 -29.66 -19.22
C ARG A 484 4.25 -29.09 -19.22
N ILE A 485 5.24 -29.88 -18.79
CA ILE A 485 6.65 -29.46 -18.84
C ILE A 485 7.11 -29.25 -20.28
N LYS A 486 6.76 -30.16 -21.19
CA LYS A 486 7.10 -30.03 -22.63
C LYS A 486 6.49 -28.77 -23.24
N ARG A 487 5.18 -28.56 -23.04
CA ARG A 487 4.46 -27.38 -23.55
C ARG A 487 5.10 -26.09 -23.07
N ARG A 488 5.38 -26.02 -21.77
CA ARG A 488 6.01 -24.88 -21.11
C ARG A 488 7.43 -24.57 -21.59
N LEU A 489 8.22 -25.59 -21.89
CA LEU A 489 9.55 -25.41 -22.49
C LEU A 489 9.45 -24.88 -23.93
N ALA A 490 8.44 -25.32 -24.69
CA ALA A 490 8.18 -24.84 -26.05
C ALA A 490 7.68 -23.40 -26.08
N ASP A 491 6.86 -22.98 -25.11
CA ASP A 491 6.28 -21.63 -25.03
C ASP A 491 7.31 -20.54 -24.67
N GLY A 492 8.54 -20.90 -24.26
CA GLY A 492 9.67 -19.98 -24.04
C GLY A 492 9.51 -18.97 -22.88
N ASN A 493 8.33 -18.87 -22.28
CA ASN A 493 7.92 -17.77 -21.39
C ASN A 493 8.12 -18.03 -19.88
N ASP A 494 8.78 -19.12 -19.48
CA ASP A 494 8.84 -19.52 -18.06
C ASP A 494 10.19 -19.28 -17.36
N THR A 495 10.05 -18.87 -16.10
CA THR A 495 11.07 -18.63 -15.06
C THR A 495 11.39 -19.86 -14.22
N SER A 496 10.63 -20.95 -14.34
CA SER A 496 10.85 -22.22 -13.62
C SER A 496 12.00 -23.03 -14.21
N ASP A 497 12.99 -23.41 -13.39
CA ASP A 497 14.16 -24.17 -13.84
C ASP A 497 13.91 -25.70 -13.99
N ALA A 498 12.65 -26.17 -13.92
CA ALA A 498 12.33 -27.60 -13.97
C ALA A 498 12.11 -28.13 -15.39
N ASP A 499 12.99 -29.03 -15.85
CA ASP A 499 12.84 -29.78 -17.09
C ASP A 499 12.33 -31.21 -16.85
N LEU A 500 12.33 -32.05 -17.90
CA LEU A 500 11.93 -33.46 -17.77
C LEU A 500 12.89 -34.26 -16.89
N ALA A 501 14.20 -33.97 -16.92
CA ALA A 501 15.17 -34.67 -16.08
C ALA A 501 14.93 -34.39 -14.59
N VAL A 502 14.58 -33.14 -14.24
CA VAL A 502 14.16 -32.76 -12.89
C VAL A 502 12.91 -33.53 -12.46
N LEU A 503 11.91 -33.67 -13.34
CA LEU A 503 10.72 -34.47 -13.02
C LEU A 503 11.05 -35.95 -12.78
N GLU A 504 11.88 -36.57 -13.62
CA GLU A 504 12.29 -37.98 -13.44
C GLU A 504 13.05 -38.19 -12.12
N HIS A 505 13.94 -37.27 -11.76
CA HIS A 505 14.62 -37.31 -10.46
C HIS A 505 13.61 -37.18 -9.31
N GLN A 506 12.69 -36.21 -9.38
CA GLN A 506 11.65 -36.03 -8.35
C GLN A 506 10.75 -37.26 -8.19
N LEU A 507 10.34 -37.90 -9.29
CA LEU A 507 9.54 -39.14 -9.26
C LEU A 507 10.24 -40.25 -8.49
N ARG A 508 11.56 -40.43 -8.71
CA ARG A 508 12.37 -41.46 -8.04
C ARG A 508 12.64 -41.16 -6.57
N THR A 509 12.71 -39.88 -6.21
CA THR A 509 13.24 -39.42 -4.91
C THR A 509 12.19 -38.88 -3.95
N GLN A 510 10.94 -38.71 -4.39
CA GLN A 510 9.89 -38.18 -3.52
C GLN A 510 9.58 -39.13 -2.36
N GLU A 511 9.35 -38.55 -1.20
CA GLU A 511 8.78 -39.20 -0.03
C GLU A 511 7.32 -38.79 0.08
N LEU A 512 6.42 -39.75 -0.12
CA LEU A 512 4.98 -39.54 -0.03
C LEU A 512 4.58 -39.00 1.36
N LEU A 513 3.41 -38.38 1.43
CA LEU A 513 2.83 -37.96 2.70
C LEU A 513 2.57 -39.20 3.57
N SER A 514 3.00 -39.09 4.82
CA SER A 514 2.78 -40.09 5.85
C SER A 514 1.40 -39.95 6.51
N ALA A 515 0.97 -40.96 7.27
CA ALA A 515 -0.34 -40.99 7.92
C ALA A 515 -0.60 -39.74 8.78
N ASP A 516 0.41 -39.27 9.53
CA ASP A 516 0.31 -38.07 10.36
C ASP A 516 0.23 -36.77 9.54
N GLU A 517 0.75 -36.76 8.30
CA GLU A 517 0.69 -35.60 7.40
C GLU A 517 -0.64 -35.52 6.63
N TYR A 518 -1.33 -36.64 6.42
CA TYR A 518 -2.67 -36.65 5.82
C TYR A 518 -3.70 -35.92 6.69
N ALA A 519 -3.51 -35.90 8.01
CA ALA A 519 -4.34 -35.12 8.92
C ALA A 519 -4.25 -33.61 8.63
N GLU A 520 -3.11 -33.11 8.16
CA GLU A 520 -2.88 -31.69 7.84
C GLU A 520 -3.13 -31.36 6.36
N MET A 521 -3.46 -32.37 5.55
CA MET A 521 -3.60 -32.23 4.12
C MET A 521 -4.96 -31.62 3.72
N VAL A 522 -4.90 -30.59 2.89
CA VAL A 522 -6.03 -30.05 2.15
C VAL A 522 -5.91 -30.49 0.69
N ALA A 523 -6.85 -31.32 0.23
CA ALA A 523 -6.89 -31.75 -1.16
C ALA A 523 -7.45 -30.67 -2.07
N TYR A 524 -6.73 -30.36 -3.15
CA TYR A 524 -7.25 -29.58 -4.28
C TYR A 524 -7.92 -30.52 -5.30
N ARG A 525 -9.19 -30.25 -5.66
CA ARG A 525 -9.86 -30.90 -6.80
C ARG A 525 -10.42 -29.86 -7.75
N ARG A 526 -9.94 -29.84 -9.00
CA ARG A 526 -10.52 -29.05 -10.10
C ARG A 526 -11.72 -29.81 -10.68
N ARG A 527 -12.94 -29.28 -10.55
CA ARG A 527 -14.14 -29.80 -11.24
C ARG A 527 -14.70 -28.71 -12.16
N ALA A 528 -14.79 -29.00 -13.46
CA ALA A 528 -15.57 -28.25 -14.47
C ALA A 528 -15.68 -26.73 -14.23
N GLY A 529 -14.55 -26.01 -14.21
CA GLY A 529 -14.53 -24.55 -14.10
C GLY A 529 -14.69 -23.97 -12.69
N THR A 530 -15.11 -24.76 -11.69
CA THR A 530 -15.30 -24.31 -10.30
C THR A 530 -14.21 -24.85 -9.39
N ILE A 531 -13.58 -23.94 -8.63
CA ILE A 531 -12.60 -24.30 -7.59
C ILE A 531 -13.37 -24.81 -6.38
N SER A 532 -13.17 -26.08 -6.01
CA SER A 532 -13.79 -26.68 -4.82
C SER A 532 -12.72 -27.12 -3.83
N TRP A 533 -12.58 -26.36 -2.75
CA TRP A 533 -11.77 -26.72 -1.60
C TRP A 533 -12.61 -27.53 -0.61
N THR A 534 -12.84 -28.80 -0.94
CA THR A 534 -13.81 -29.68 -0.24
C THR A 534 -13.49 -29.93 1.24
N GLY A 535 -12.27 -29.62 1.70
CA GLY A 535 -11.87 -29.68 3.12
C GLY A 535 -11.63 -28.32 3.81
N TRP A 536 -11.52 -27.22 3.04
CA TRP A 536 -11.07 -25.93 3.57
C TRP A 536 -12.21 -25.20 4.28
N ARG A 537 -13.44 -25.18 3.73
CA ARG A 537 -14.59 -24.51 4.40
C ARG A 537 -15.03 -25.20 5.69
N ILE A 538 -14.77 -26.49 5.88
CA ILE A 538 -15.19 -27.21 7.10
C ILE A 538 -14.11 -27.08 8.18
N ARG A 539 -12.83 -27.28 7.85
CA ARG A 539 -11.74 -27.15 8.85
C ARG A 539 -11.31 -25.71 9.09
N ALA A 540 -11.22 -24.87 8.06
CA ALA A 540 -10.96 -23.45 8.27
C ALA A 540 -12.13 -22.79 9.03
N ALA A 541 -13.40 -23.19 8.83
CA ALA A 541 -14.48 -22.67 9.68
C ALA A 541 -14.44 -23.20 11.13
N GLN A 542 -13.92 -24.41 11.38
CA GLN A 542 -13.82 -24.97 12.74
C GLN A 542 -12.57 -24.48 13.51
N SER A 543 -11.46 -24.23 12.80
CA SER A 543 -10.21 -23.68 13.37
C SER A 543 -10.17 -22.16 13.37
N LEU A 544 -11.01 -21.49 12.56
CA LEU A 544 -11.15 -20.03 12.47
C LEU A 544 -12.56 -19.56 12.93
N GLN A 545 -13.23 -20.26 13.86
CA GLN A 545 -14.39 -19.72 14.59
C GLN A 545 -14.05 -19.54 16.07
N PRO A 546 -14.60 -18.51 16.74
CA PRO A 546 -14.26 -18.18 18.11
C PRO A 546 -14.71 -19.29 19.06
N ALA A 547 -13.81 -19.78 19.90
CA ALA A 547 -14.19 -20.42 21.14
C ALA A 547 -14.87 -19.37 22.03
N MET A 548 -16.21 -19.31 21.98
CA MET A 548 -16.96 -18.69 23.07
C MET A 548 -16.73 -19.54 24.32
N LYS A 549 -15.85 -19.09 25.21
CA LYS A 549 -15.86 -19.42 26.64
C LYS A 549 -14.98 -18.41 27.39
N ASN A 550 -15.65 -17.56 28.17
CA ASN A 550 -15.13 -16.78 29.28
C ASN A 550 -15.78 -17.37 30.56
N PRO A 551 -15.34 -17.08 31.81
CA PRO A 551 -14.33 -16.08 32.18
C PRO A 551 -13.41 -16.42 33.40
N VAL A 552 -12.54 -15.44 33.71
CA VAL A 552 -11.95 -15.07 35.01
C VAL A 552 -10.65 -15.77 35.47
N SER A 553 -9.54 -15.03 35.49
CA SER A 553 -8.75 -14.84 36.73
C SER A 553 -7.96 -13.53 36.70
N ARG A 554 -8.05 -12.77 37.81
CA ARG A 554 -7.29 -11.55 38.10
C ARG A 554 -5.86 -11.93 38.46
N ALA A 555 -4.87 -11.30 37.84
CA ALA A 555 -3.50 -11.25 38.36
C ALA A 555 -3.07 -9.79 38.50
N THR A 556 -2.76 -9.42 39.73
CA THR A 556 -2.24 -8.14 40.22
C THR A 556 -0.84 -7.86 39.69
N ARG A 557 -0.56 -6.61 39.28
CA ARG A 557 0.79 -6.12 38.93
C ARG A 557 1.25 -5.05 39.95
N PRO A 558 2.54 -5.01 40.32
CA PRO A 558 3.09 -4.04 41.27
C PRO A 558 3.40 -2.69 40.61
N ALA A 559 3.40 -1.63 41.41
CA ALA A 559 3.63 -0.24 41.00
C ALA A 559 5.13 0.06 40.74
N PRO A 560 5.48 0.96 39.80
CA PRO A 560 6.86 1.39 39.62
C PRO A 560 7.17 2.70 40.36
N ALA A 561 8.42 2.77 40.84
CA ALA A 561 9.05 3.89 41.52
C ALA A 561 9.25 5.13 40.63
N ARG A 562 9.28 6.31 41.27
CA ARG A 562 9.57 7.61 40.67
C ARG A 562 11.08 7.83 40.57
N ALA A 563 11.53 8.40 39.45
CA ALA A 563 12.81 9.09 39.33
C ALA A 563 12.60 10.47 38.66
N THR A 564 13.41 11.42 39.09
CA THR A 564 13.33 12.88 38.95
C THR A 564 14.22 13.44 37.82
N GLN A 565 13.72 14.49 37.12
CA GLN A 565 14.36 15.68 36.46
C GLN A 565 15.64 15.49 35.60
N SER A 566 15.97 16.25 34.54
CA SER A 566 15.84 17.69 34.22
C SER A 566 15.94 17.95 32.71
N ALA A 567 15.72 19.21 32.29
CA ALA A 567 15.57 19.70 30.92
C ALA A 567 16.85 20.28 30.26
N ASN A 568 16.90 20.37 28.92
CA ASN A 568 16.97 21.64 28.15
C ASN A 568 17.02 21.50 26.60
N GLU A 569 16.27 22.41 25.92
CA GLU A 569 16.33 22.92 24.51
C GLU A 569 15.85 22.06 23.30
N PRO A 570 15.48 22.66 22.14
CA PRO A 570 14.30 23.52 21.91
C PRO A 570 13.34 22.96 20.80
N GLY A 571 12.06 23.33 20.86
CA GLY A 571 11.31 23.64 19.63
C GLY A 571 10.31 22.64 19.02
N TRP A 572 9.93 21.52 19.64
CA TRP A 572 8.67 20.81 19.32
C TRP A 572 8.12 20.20 20.63
N ASN A 573 6.89 20.54 21.02
CA ASN A 573 6.36 20.23 22.36
C ASN A 573 5.89 18.76 22.50
N HIS A 574 6.80 17.79 22.29
CA HIS A 574 6.54 16.34 22.44
C HIS A 574 6.11 15.94 23.86
N ALA A 575 6.52 16.72 24.88
CA ALA A 575 6.18 16.44 26.27
C ALA A 575 4.72 16.79 26.63
N ALA A 576 4.04 17.61 25.83
CA ALA A 576 2.62 17.93 26.03
C ALA A 576 1.72 16.78 25.55
N ASP A 577 2.03 16.18 24.40
CA ASP A 577 1.24 15.07 23.83
C ASP A 577 1.41 13.76 24.62
N ALA A 578 2.63 13.43 25.05
CA ALA A 578 2.86 12.26 25.91
C ALA A 578 2.12 12.37 27.26
N ARG A 579 2.08 13.58 27.87
CA ARG A 579 1.32 13.85 29.10
C ARG A 579 -0.20 13.87 28.86
N ARG A 580 -0.66 14.29 27.67
CA ARG A 580 -2.07 14.27 27.27
C ARG A 580 -2.58 12.84 27.04
N VAL A 581 -1.79 12.00 26.37
CA VAL A 581 -2.07 10.56 26.18
C VAL A 581 -2.09 9.82 27.53
N ARG A 582 -1.15 10.13 28.44
CA ARG A 582 -1.14 9.54 29.79
C ARG A 582 -2.31 10.02 30.67
N ARG A 583 -2.68 11.31 30.62
CA ARG A 583 -3.85 11.85 31.35
C ARG A 583 -5.16 11.26 30.82
N LEU A 584 -5.30 11.05 29.52
CA LEU A 584 -6.51 10.47 28.92
C LEU A 584 -6.66 8.98 29.23
N ARG A 585 -5.57 8.20 29.27
CA ARG A 585 -5.61 6.80 29.75
C ARG A 585 -6.03 6.70 31.23
N LEU A 586 -5.72 7.72 32.04
CA LEU A 586 -6.06 7.76 33.47
C LEU A 586 -7.45 8.34 33.73
N SER A 587 -7.94 9.29 32.93
CA SER A 587 -9.29 9.85 33.08
C SER A 587 -10.40 8.97 32.51
N ARG A 588 -10.07 7.98 31.68
CA ARG A 588 -11.03 7.03 31.05
C ARG A 588 -11.15 5.69 31.81
N ARG A 589 -10.33 5.46 32.84
CA ARG A 589 -10.42 4.28 33.74
C ARG A 589 -11.08 4.60 35.09
N ALA A 590 -11.55 5.83 35.28
CA ALA A 590 -12.24 6.30 36.48
C ALA A 590 -13.74 6.37 36.25
#